data_AF-A0A3A1UVG6-F1
#
_entry.id   AF-A0A3A1UVG6-F1
#
_cell.length_a   1.000
_cell.length_b   1.000
_cell.length_c   1.000
_cell.angle_alpha   90.00
_cell.angle_beta   90.00
_cell.angle_gamma   90.00
#
_symmetry.space_group_name_H-M   'P 1'
#
loop_
_entity.id
_entity.type
_entity.pdbx_description
1 polymer ?
#
loop_
_entity_poly.entity_id
_entity_poly.type
_entity_poly.pdbx_seq_one_letter_code
_entity_poly.pdbx_strand_id
1 'polypeptide(L)'
;MALLVLEQDFVILCVTWAQIPAALSMVPDWTGRVLIDTNNRFENTEPLLVEWSGKNSSEIVAQYAPGAHVIKAFNSVPMERIKDYTEEKPKTVLFMSGDDIEVKQVL
;
A
#
# COMPACT_ATOMS: atom_id res chain seq x y z
N MET A 1 8.18 -7.37 -11.18
CA MET A 1 9.35 -6.62 -10.67
C MET A 1 8.84 -5.75 -9.53
N ALA A 2 9.03 -6.18 -8.29
CA ALA A 2 8.68 -5.40 -7.10
C ALA A 2 9.88 -4.49 -6.80
N LEU A 3 9.70 -3.18 -6.89
CA LEU A 3 10.73 -2.24 -6.46
C LEU A 3 10.56 -2.02 -4.96
N LEU A 4 11.36 -2.73 -4.16
CA LEU A 4 11.48 -2.47 -2.73
C LEU A 4 12.80 -1.72 -2.54
N VAL A 5 12.75 -0.42 -2.25
CA VAL A 5 13.96 0.36 -1.95
C VAL A 5 14.18 0.35 -0.44
N LEU A 6 15.00 -0.59 0.03
CA LEU A 6 15.18 -0.94 1.45
C LEU A 6 15.84 0.15 2.32
N GLU A 7 16.44 1.18 1.72
CA GLU A 7 17.10 2.28 2.45
C GLU A 7 16.24 3.54 2.58
N GLN A 8 14.96 3.49 2.22
CA GLN A 8 14.11 4.68 2.22
C GLN A 8 13.15 4.71 3.40
N ASP A 9 12.83 5.93 3.84
CA ASP A 9 11.80 6.20 4.85
C ASP A 9 10.40 5.81 4.35
N PHE A 10 10.21 5.78 3.02
CA PHE A 10 8.95 5.41 2.36
C PHE A 10 9.12 4.16 1.49
N VAL A 11 8.24 3.17 1.68
CA VAL A 11 8.18 1.95 0.86
C VAL A 11 6.79 1.81 0.26
N ILE A 12 6.70 1.60 -1.06
CA ILE A 12 5.43 1.41 -1.77
C ILE A 12 5.22 -0.08 -2.08
N LEU A 13 4.10 -0.65 -1.61
CA LEU A 13 3.81 -2.09 -1.73
C LEU A 13 3.10 -2.44 -3.04
N CYS A 14 3.87 -2.61 -4.11
CA CYS A 14 3.37 -2.92 -5.47
C CYS A 14 3.48 -4.41 -5.85
N VAL A 15 3.00 -5.32 -5.00
CA VAL A 15 2.96 -6.77 -5.26
C VAL A 15 1.51 -7.28 -5.27
N THR A 16 1.25 -8.51 -5.71
CA THR A 16 -0.11 -9.08 -5.58
C THR A 16 -0.41 -9.45 -4.13
N TRP A 17 -1.69 -9.58 -3.78
CA TRP A 17 -2.13 -9.92 -2.41
C TRP A 17 -1.41 -11.16 -1.84
N ALA A 18 -1.29 -12.23 -2.64
CA ALA A 18 -0.61 -13.47 -2.24
C ALA A 18 0.90 -13.29 -1.98
N GLN A 19 1.52 -12.27 -2.54
CA GLN A 19 2.96 -12.00 -2.41
C GLN A 19 3.29 -11.12 -1.19
N ILE A 20 2.30 -10.46 -0.58
CA ILE A 20 2.51 -9.49 0.50
C ILE A 20 3.34 -10.06 1.66
N PRO A 21 3.04 -11.25 2.23
CA PRO A 21 3.80 -11.75 3.38
C PRO A 21 5.28 -11.98 3.06
N ALA A 22 5.56 -12.51 1.87
CA ALA A 22 6.92 -12.78 1.42
C ALA A 22 7.68 -11.49 1.06
N ALA A 23 7.00 -10.50 0.47
CA ALA A 23 7.63 -9.23 0.11
C ALA A 23 7.99 -8.39 1.35
N LEU A 24 7.09 -8.32 2.34
CA LEU A 24 7.30 -7.52 3.54
C LEU A 24 8.32 -8.14 4.50
N SER A 25 8.48 -9.48 4.49
CA SER A 25 9.50 -10.17 5.28
C SER A 25 10.93 -9.97 4.77
N MET A 26 11.10 -9.44 3.55
CA MET A 26 12.43 -9.08 3.01
C MET A 26 13.00 -7.81 3.65
N VAL A 27 12.17 -7.02 4.35
CA VAL A 27 12.63 -5.86 5.12
C VAL A 27 12.90 -6.31 6.56
N PRO A 28 14.14 -6.18 7.06
CA PRO A 28 14.49 -6.69 8.39
C PRO A 28 13.94 -5.82 9.53
N ASP A 29 13.72 -4.52 9.31
CA ASP A 29 13.19 -3.60 10.31
C ASP A 29 12.28 -2.54 9.66
N TRP A 30 11.06 -2.46 10.17
CA TRP A 30 10.00 -1.55 9.73
C TRP A 30 9.83 -0.34 10.66
N THR A 31 10.52 -0.31 11.81
CA THR A 31 10.37 0.72 12.83
C THR A 31 10.57 2.11 12.25
N GLY A 32 9.54 2.96 12.36
CA GLY A 32 9.58 4.36 11.91
C GLY A 32 9.47 4.55 10.39
N ARG A 33 9.37 3.47 9.61
CA ARG A 33 9.17 3.56 8.15
C ARG A 33 7.71 3.77 7.80
N VAL A 34 7.46 4.46 6.69
CA VAL A 34 6.13 4.60 6.11
C VAL A 34 5.93 3.52 5.04
N LEU A 35 4.93 2.65 5.24
CA LEU A 35 4.53 1.65 4.26
C LEU A 35 3.26 2.11 3.54
N ILE A 36 3.37 2.43 2.25
CA ILE A 36 2.24 2.77 1.41
C ILE A 36 1.66 1.49 0.82
N ASP A 37 0.52 1.05 1.37
CA ASP A 37 -0.25 -0.09 0.86
C ASP A 37 -1.13 0.35 -0.31
N THR A 38 -0.80 -0.14 -1.52
CA THR A 38 -1.53 0.15 -2.75
C THR A 38 -2.51 -0.96 -3.17
N ASN A 39 -2.68 -1.99 -2.35
CA ASN A 39 -3.40 -3.19 -2.76
C ASN A 39 -4.91 -3.02 -2.70
N ASN A 40 -5.61 -3.77 -3.55
CA ASN A 40 -6.98 -4.19 -3.27
C ASN A 40 -6.96 -5.70 -3.01
N ARG A 41 -7.82 -6.19 -2.13
CA ARG A 41 -7.82 -7.60 -1.69
C ARG A 41 -8.46 -8.51 -2.75
N PHE A 42 -7.67 -8.90 -3.75
CA PHE A 42 -8.07 -9.79 -4.84
C PHE A 42 -7.26 -11.09 -4.84
N GLU A 43 -7.92 -12.18 -5.23
CA GLU A 43 -7.28 -13.41 -5.68
C GLU A 43 -7.45 -13.48 -7.21
N ASN A 44 -6.36 -13.21 -7.93
CA ASN A 44 -6.39 -12.95 -9.37
C ASN A 44 -7.35 -11.80 -9.72
N THR A 45 -8.48 -12.11 -10.36
CA THR A 45 -9.53 -11.15 -10.74
C THR A 45 -10.71 -11.12 -9.77
N GLU A 46 -10.77 -12.04 -8.81
CA GLU A 46 -11.92 -12.18 -7.91
C GLU A 46 -11.66 -11.48 -6.57
N PRO A 47 -12.59 -10.64 -6.09
CA PRO A 47 -12.43 -9.99 -4.80
C PRO A 47 -12.56 -11.01 -3.67
N LEU A 48 -11.67 -10.94 -2.69
CA LEU A 48 -11.74 -11.78 -1.49
C LEU A 48 -12.70 -11.13 -0.48
N LEU A 49 -13.97 -11.51 -0.55
CA LEU A 49 -15.07 -10.87 0.20
C LEU A 49 -15.32 -11.45 1.62
N VAL A 50 -14.75 -12.62 1.94
CA VAL A 50 -15.34 -13.52 2.96
C VAL A 50 -14.70 -13.43 4.36
N GLU A 51 -13.52 -12.84 4.52
CA GLU A 51 -12.93 -12.70 5.85
C GLU A 51 -13.12 -11.29 6.40
N TRP A 52 -14.16 -11.15 7.24
CA TRP A 52 -14.36 -10.02 8.12
C TRP A 52 -13.94 -10.46 9.53
N SER A 53 -12.64 -10.64 9.76
CA SER A 53 -12.09 -10.91 11.11
C SER A 53 -12.14 -9.67 12.03
N GLY A 54 -13.02 -8.72 11.74
CA GLY A 54 -13.05 -7.39 12.34
C GLY A 54 -11.95 -6.44 11.84
N LYS A 55 -10.99 -6.93 11.05
CA LYS A 55 -9.88 -6.15 10.50
C LYS A 55 -10.05 -5.85 9.02
N ASN A 56 -9.74 -4.63 8.61
CA ASN A 56 -9.69 -4.20 7.22
C ASN A 56 -8.41 -4.70 6.51
N SER A 57 -8.37 -4.58 5.18
CA SER A 57 -7.26 -5.13 4.37
C SER A 57 -5.88 -4.59 4.78
N SER A 58 -5.76 -3.32 5.14
CA SER A 58 -4.48 -2.70 5.49
C SER A 58 -4.06 -3.04 6.93
N GLU A 59 -5.00 -3.32 7.83
CA GLU A 59 -4.70 -3.92 9.15
C GLU A 59 -4.18 -5.36 9.05
N ILE A 60 -4.56 -6.10 8.00
CA ILE A 60 -3.95 -7.39 7.69
C ILE A 60 -2.52 -7.20 7.17
N VAL A 61 -2.31 -6.26 6.25
CA VAL A 61 -0.97 -5.91 5.74
C VAL A 61 -0.03 -5.47 6.88
N ALA A 62 -0.51 -4.64 7.80
CA ALA A 62 0.27 -4.12 8.93
C ALA A 62 0.83 -5.22 9.84
N GLN A 63 0.20 -6.39 9.92
CA GLN A 63 0.70 -7.52 10.72
C GLN A 63 2.03 -8.07 10.19
N TYR A 64 2.34 -7.85 8.91
CA TYR A 64 3.60 -8.28 8.29
C TYR A 64 4.68 -7.19 8.30
N ALA A 65 4.37 -5.99 8.80
CA ALA A 65 5.29 -4.85 8.87
C ALA A 65 5.25 -4.17 10.25
N PRO A 66 5.59 -4.90 11.33
CA PRO A 66 5.48 -4.37 12.69
C PRO A 66 6.37 -3.13 12.89
N GLY A 67 5.79 -2.05 13.41
CA GLY A 67 6.49 -0.79 13.64
C GLY A 67 6.46 0.20 12.46
N ALA A 68 5.92 -0.19 11.30
CA ALA A 68 5.67 0.73 10.20
C ALA A 68 4.45 1.62 10.46
N HIS A 69 4.50 2.83 9.94
CA HIS A 69 3.34 3.69 9.72
C HIS A 69 2.67 3.27 8.42
N VAL A 70 1.61 2.45 8.50
CA VAL A 70 0.92 1.93 7.31
C VAL A 70 -0.12 2.93 6.81
N ILE A 71 0.05 3.37 5.57
CA ILE A 71 -0.88 4.26 4.87
C ILE A 71 -1.47 3.55 3.65
N LYS A 72 -2.80 3.45 3.58
CA LYS A 72 -3.50 3.03 2.36
C LYS A 72 -3.60 4.21 1.42
N ALA A 73 -3.06 4.06 0.21
CA ALA A 73 -3.19 5.05 -0.86
C ALA A 73 -3.12 4.35 -2.23
N PHE A 74 -3.42 5.07 -3.31
CA PHE A 74 -3.37 4.62 -4.71
C PHE A 74 -4.34 3.49 -5.11
N ASN A 75 -4.90 2.73 -4.18
CA ASN A 75 -5.76 1.59 -4.47
C ASN A 75 -7.02 1.95 -5.29
N SER A 76 -7.45 3.21 -5.25
CA SER A 76 -8.59 3.75 -6.01
C SER A 76 -8.19 4.42 -7.34
N VAL A 77 -6.89 4.47 -7.67
CA VAL A 77 -6.38 5.15 -8.87
C VAL A 77 -6.19 4.11 -9.99
N PRO A 78 -6.89 4.22 -11.12
CA PRO A 78 -6.70 3.32 -12.25
C PRO A 78 -5.27 3.40 -12.81
N MET A 79 -4.72 2.28 -13.25
CA MET A 79 -3.35 2.24 -13.78
C MET A 79 -3.17 3.11 -15.04
N GLU A 80 -4.22 3.27 -15.84
CA GLU A 80 -4.24 4.16 -17.01
C GLU A 80 -3.99 5.60 -16.60
N ARG A 81 -4.52 6.03 -15.43
CA ARG A 81 -4.27 7.35 -14.87
C ARG A 81 -2.83 7.48 -14.41
N ILE A 82 -2.24 6.44 -13.82
CA ILE A 82 -0.84 6.50 -13.35
C ILE A 82 0.13 6.59 -14.54
N LYS A 83 -0.17 5.91 -15.64
CA LYS A 83 0.68 5.83 -16.85
C LYS A 83 0.53 7.02 -17.80
N ASP A 84 -0.50 7.83 -17.65
CA ASP A 84 -0.68 9.04 -18.43
C ASP A 84 0.25 10.14 -17.90
N TYR A 85 1.13 10.64 -18.75
CA TYR A 85 2.05 11.75 -18.48
C TYR A 85 1.79 12.96 -19.39
N THR A 86 0.66 12.97 -20.09
CA THR A 86 0.28 14.07 -20.98
C THR A 86 -0.20 15.28 -20.19
N GLU A 87 -0.07 16.47 -20.78
CA GLU A 87 -0.58 17.73 -20.21
C GLU A 87 -2.12 17.74 -20.09
N GLU A 88 -2.81 16.88 -20.86
CA GLU A 88 -4.28 16.77 -20.88
C GLU A 88 -4.82 15.86 -19.77
N LYS A 89 -3.94 15.19 -19.02
CA LYS A 89 -4.30 14.29 -17.92
C LYS A 89 -5.23 14.98 -16.91
N PRO A 90 -6.44 14.44 -16.69
CA PRO A 90 -7.31 14.99 -15.66
C PRO A 90 -6.71 14.88 -14.27
N LYS A 91 -6.95 15.90 -13.44
CA LYS A 91 -6.53 15.93 -12.04
C LYS A 91 -6.97 14.66 -11.32
N THR A 92 -6.01 13.98 -10.70
CA THR A 92 -6.25 12.76 -9.95
C THR A 92 -6.26 13.10 -8.47
N VAL A 93 -7.31 12.69 -7.76
CA VAL A 93 -7.39 12.80 -6.30
C VAL A 93 -6.87 11.51 -5.70
N LEU A 94 -5.91 11.62 -4.78
CA LEU A 94 -5.40 10.51 -4.00
C LEU A 94 -6.11 10.49 -2.65
N PHE A 95 -6.85 9.43 -2.36
CA PHE A 95 -7.39 9.20 -1.03
C PHE A 95 -6.35 8.48 -0.18
N MET A 96 -6.18 8.95 1.07
CA MET A 96 -5.25 8.38 2.03
C MET A 96 -5.97 8.01 3.32
N SER A 97 -5.65 6.85 3.87
CA SER A 97 -6.12 6.39 5.19
C SER A 97 -4.98 5.77 5.97
N GLY A 98 -4.99 5.94 7.29
CA GLY A 98 -3.95 5.48 8.20
C GLY A 98 -4.09 6.16 9.56
N ASP A 99 -3.55 5.52 10.59
CA ASP A 99 -3.73 5.95 11.99
C ASP A 99 -2.84 7.13 12.37
N ASP A 100 -1.67 7.26 11.75
CA ASP A 100 -0.73 8.32 12.03
C ASP A 100 -1.07 9.59 11.24
N ILE A 101 -1.59 10.61 11.94
CA ILE A 101 -1.99 11.86 11.32
C ILE A 101 -0.80 12.72 10.90
N GLU A 102 0.30 12.68 11.64
CA GLU A 102 1.49 13.50 11.37
C GLU A 102 2.19 12.96 10.12
N VAL A 103 2.31 11.63 10.01
CA VAL A 103 2.85 10.97 8.80
C VAL A 103 1.98 11.26 7.58
N LYS A 104 0.65 11.29 7.70
CA LYS A 104 -0.24 11.64 6.57
C LYS A 104 -0.08 13.08 6.09
N GLN A 105 0.43 14.00 6.91
CA GLN A 105 0.59 15.41 6.53
C GLN A 105 1.87 15.69 5.74
N VAL A 106 2.83 14.77 5.76
CA VAL A 106 4.11 14.90 5.03
C VAL A 106 4.17 14.10 3.73
N LEU A 107 3.09 13.39 3.38
CA LEU A 107 2.86 12.70 2.10
C LEU A 107 2.22 13.63 1.07
#